data_AF-A0A7W1HGQ5-F1
#
_entry.id   AF-A0A7W1HGQ5-F1
#
_cell.length_a   1.000
_cell.length_b   1.000
_cell.length_c   1.000
_cell.angle_alpha   90.00
_cell.angle_beta   90.00
_cell.angle_gamma   90.00
#
_symmetry.space_group_name_H-M   'P 1'
#
loop_
_entity.id
_entity.type
_entity.pdbx_description
1 polymer ?
#
loop_
_entity_poly.entity_id
_entity_poly.type
_entity_poly.pdbx_seq_one_letter_code
_entity_poly.pdbx_strand_id
1 'polypeptide(L)'
;MLKDSEHRYKYDSNGNRKSDGVNTSRYDALDRLLEANTPTGQYLYIYDASGRRVARLHEKETTFSLAKRSGNWNYRLVGLLKS
;
A
#
# COMPACT_ATOMS: atom_id res chain seq x y z
N MET A 1 -20.71 -15.20 -23.51
CA MET A 1 -21.16 -14.31 -22.41
C MET A 1 -20.13 -14.38 -21.31
N LEU A 2 -19.26 -13.37 -21.20
CA LEU A 2 -18.35 -13.23 -20.07
C LEU A 2 -19.21 -12.89 -18.86
N LYS A 3 -19.13 -13.71 -17.80
CA LYS A 3 -19.80 -13.44 -16.53
C LYS A 3 -19.24 -12.12 -16.01
N ASP A 4 -20.06 -11.07 -15.98
CA ASP A 4 -19.76 -9.88 -15.18
C ASP A 4 -19.52 -10.36 -13.74
N SER A 5 -18.27 -10.28 -13.32
CA SER A 5 -17.86 -10.64 -11.98
C SER A 5 -18.59 -9.73 -11.00
N GLU A 6 -19.41 -10.32 -10.13
CA GLU A 6 -19.91 -9.62 -8.96
C GLU A 6 -18.73 -9.23 -8.08
N HIS A 7 -18.24 -8.01 -8.25
CA HIS A 7 -17.20 -7.41 -7.43
C HIS A 7 -17.82 -7.01 -6.10
N ARG A 8 -18.03 -7.99 -5.22
CA ARG A 8 -18.53 -7.75 -3.87
C ARG A 8 -17.45 -7.04 -3.05
N TYR A 9 -17.70 -5.75 -2.78
CA TYR A 9 -16.90 -4.98 -1.84
C TYR A 9 -16.92 -5.64 -0.46
N LYS A 10 -15.77 -5.68 0.20
CA LYS A 10 -15.63 -6.14 1.58
C LYS A 10 -15.00 -5.05 2.41
N TYR A 11 -15.44 -4.93 3.65
CA TYR A 11 -14.98 -3.92 4.60
C TYR A 11 -14.50 -4.58 5.89
N ASP A 12 -13.60 -3.91 6.62
CA ASP A 12 -13.29 -4.26 8.00
C ASP A 12 -14.33 -3.65 8.97
N SER A 13 -14.14 -3.88 10.27
CA SER A 13 -15.03 -3.37 11.33
C SER A 13 -15.06 -1.85 11.43
N ASN A 14 -14.02 -1.17 10.94
CA ASN A 14 -13.92 0.29 10.95
C ASN A 14 -14.50 0.90 9.67
N GLY A 15 -14.95 0.08 8.72
CA GLY A 15 -15.48 0.53 7.44
C GLY A 15 -14.41 0.78 6.37
N ASN A 16 -13.15 0.38 6.59
CA ASN A 16 -12.14 0.44 5.54
C ASN A 16 -12.35 -0.71 4.55
N ARG A 17 -12.19 -0.42 3.26
CA ARG A 17 -12.40 -1.41 2.19
C ARG A 17 -11.26 -2.43 2.15
N LYS A 18 -11.51 -3.64 2.63
CA LYS A 18 -10.60 -4.79 2.53
C LYS A 18 -10.51 -5.39 1.14
N SER A 19 -11.55 -5.27 0.32
CA SER A 19 -11.51 -5.74 -1.07
C SER A 19 -12.51 -5.00 -1.95
N ASP A 20 -12.12 -4.75 -3.19
CA ASP A 20 -13.00 -4.27 -4.27
C ASP A 20 -13.33 -5.36 -5.30
N GLY A 21 -13.11 -6.62 -4.93
CA GLY A 21 -13.27 -7.78 -5.82
C GLY A 21 -12.07 -8.05 -6.73
N VAL A 22 -11.13 -7.09 -6.87
CA VAL A 22 -9.87 -7.27 -7.62
C VAL A 22 -8.67 -7.15 -6.68
N ASN A 23 -8.62 -6.07 -5.92
CA ASN A 23 -7.57 -5.74 -4.98
C ASN A 23 -7.97 -6.18 -3.57
N THR A 24 -6.96 -6.38 -2.72
CA THR A 24 -7.15 -6.51 -1.27
C THR A 24 -6.31 -5.49 -0.52
N SER A 25 -6.78 -5.09 0.65
CA SER A 25 -6.14 -4.06 1.46
C SER A 25 -6.18 -4.43 2.94
N ARG A 26 -5.10 -4.09 3.65
CA ARG A 26 -4.98 -4.23 5.12
C ARG A 26 -4.70 -2.87 5.73
N TYR A 27 -5.33 -2.60 6.86
CA TYR A 27 -5.22 -1.34 7.57
C TYR A 27 -4.72 -1.59 8.99
N ASP A 28 -4.08 -0.57 9.58
CA ASP A 28 -3.83 -0.55 11.01
C ASP A 28 -5.02 -0.01 11.79
N ALA A 29 -4.90 0.03 13.13
CA ALA A 29 -5.96 0.50 14.02
C ALA A 29 -6.28 2.01 13.87
N LEU A 30 -5.49 2.76 13.10
CA LEU A 30 -5.71 4.18 12.80
C LEU A 30 -6.23 4.38 11.37
N ASP A 31 -6.78 3.33 10.75
CA ASP A 31 -7.33 3.32 9.39
C ASP A 31 -6.30 3.65 8.30
N ARG A 32 -5.01 3.44 8.58
CA ARG A 32 -3.93 3.67 7.60
C ARG A 32 -3.63 2.39 6.84
N LEU A 33 -3.53 2.49 5.52
CA LEU A 33 -3.26 1.36 4.63
C LEU A 33 -1.84 0.81 4.85
N LEU A 34 -1.70 -0.40 5.36
CA LEU A 34 -0.42 -1.09 5.56
C LEU A 34 0.02 -1.86 4.32
N GLU A 35 -0.93 -2.50 3.65
CA GLU A 35 -0.67 -3.40 2.53
C GLU A 35 -1.80 -3.30 1.50
N ALA A 36 -1.42 -3.32 0.23
CA ALA A 36 -2.35 -3.51 -0.88
C ALA A 36 -1.82 -4.59 -1.83
N ASN A 37 -2.61 -5.63 -2.07
CA ASN A 37 -2.32 -6.61 -3.12
C ASN A 37 -3.15 -6.26 -4.35
N THR A 38 -2.48 -6.02 -5.46
CA THR A 38 -3.10 -5.72 -6.76
C THR A 38 -2.65 -6.74 -7.80
N PRO A 39 -3.28 -6.78 -8.99
CA PRO A 39 -2.79 -7.60 -10.10
C PRO A 39 -1.35 -7.28 -10.55
N THR A 40 -0.81 -6.11 -10.18
CA THR A 40 0.55 -5.69 -10.52
C THR A 40 1.59 -5.98 -9.43
N GLY A 41 1.18 -6.58 -8.32
CA GLY A 41 2.04 -7.00 -7.22
C GLY A 41 1.65 -6.40 -5.87
N GLN A 42 2.39 -6.76 -4.83
CA GLN A 42 2.19 -6.27 -3.47
C GLN A 42 2.81 -4.88 -3.25
N TYR A 43 2.06 -4.00 -2.58
CA TYR A 43 2.55 -2.76 -2.01
C TYR A 43 2.52 -2.79 -0.49
N LEU A 44 3.61 -2.36 0.14
CA LEU A 44 3.70 -2.15 1.59
C LEU A 44 3.95 -0.67 1.90
N TYR A 45 3.33 -0.18 2.97
CA TYR A 45 3.42 1.21 3.37
C TYR A 45 3.86 1.34 4.83
N ILE A 46 4.82 2.24 5.08
CA ILE A 46 5.36 2.50 6.41
C ILE A 46 5.03 3.93 6.81
N TYR A 47 4.59 4.10 8.05
CA TYR A 47 4.21 5.39 8.62
C TYR A 47 5.07 5.71 9.85
N ASP A 48 5.37 6.98 10.05
CA ASP A 48 5.96 7.45 11.30
C ASP A 48 4.90 7.59 12.41
N ALA A 49 5.37 7.92 13.62
CA ALA A 49 4.50 8.13 14.79
C ALA A 49 3.51 9.29 14.61
N SER A 50 3.79 10.25 13.72
CA SER A 50 2.90 11.36 13.39
C SER A 50 1.90 11.02 12.28
N GLY A 51 1.89 9.77 11.80
CA GLY A 51 0.98 9.32 10.74
C GLY A 51 1.40 9.73 9.33
N ARG A 52 2.61 10.23 9.14
CA ARG A 52 3.12 10.54 7.80
C ARG A 52 3.67 9.27 7.18
N ARG A 53 3.31 9.00 5.92
CA ARG A 53 3.87 7.88 5.16
C ARG A 53 5.32 8.18 4.78
N VAL A 54 6.25 7.34 5.21
CA VAL A 54 7.70 7.51 5.00
C VAL A 54 8.29 6.51 4.02
N ALA A 55 7.58 5.42 3.70
CA ALA A 55 8.00 4.49 2.67
C ALA A 55 6.81 3.88 1.92
N ARG A 56 7.07 3.53 0.66
CA ARG A 56 6.26 2.62 -0.16
C ARG A 56 7.18 1.60 -0.80
N LEU A 57 6.97 0.34 -0.50
CA LEU A 57 7.66 -0.78 -1.11
C LEU A 57 6.73 -1.43 -2.13
N HIS A 58 7.29 -1.83 -3.26
CA HIS A 58 6.67 -2.69 -4.27
C HIS A 58 7.67 -3.78 -4.61
N GLU A 59 7.19 -4.97 -4.97
CA GLU A 59 8.05 -6.13 -5.29
C GLU A 59 9.20 -5.81 -6.25
N LYS A 60 9.02 -4.84 -7.15
CA LYS A 60 10.02 -4.44 -8.15
C LYS A 60 10.74 -3.15 -7.81
N GLU A 61 10.19 -2.32 -6.93
CA GLU A 61 10.71 -0.98 -6.64
C GLU A 61 10.46 -0.58 -5.19
N THR A 62 11.48 -0.06 -4.51
CA THR A 62 11.29 0.57 -3.20
C THR A 62 11.46 2.09 -3.32
N THR A 63 10.51 2.85 -2.78
CA THR A 63 10.54 4.31 -2.71
C THR A 63 10.50 4.76 -1.26
N PHE A 64 11.50 5.53 -0.83
CA PHE A 64 11.53 6.16 0.48
C PHE A 64 11.26 7.66 0.36
N SER A 65 10.44 8.19 1.26
CA SER A 65 10.20 9.63 1.42
C SER A 65 10.84 10.08 2.72
N LEU A 66 11.99 10.76 2.64
CA LEU A 66 12.63 11.36 3.82
C LEU A 66 11.95 12.70 4.12
N ALA A 67 11.06 12.70 5.12
CA ALA A 67 10.52 13.93 5.67
C ALA A 67 11.49 14.52 6.71
N LYS A 68 12.60 15.12 6.26
CA LYS A 68 13.37 16.05 7.11
C LYS A 68 12.72 17.43 7.03
N ARG A 69 12.77 18.19 8.14
CA ARG A 69 12.13 19.51 8.34
C ARG A 69 12.56 20.61 7.35
N SER A 70 13.35 20.28 6.33
CA SER A 70 13.75 21.15 5.22
C SER A 70 14.08 20.29 3.98
N GLY A 71 13.19 20.29 2.98
CA GLY A 71 13.44 19.71 1.65
C GLY A 71 13.12 18.22 1.54
N ASN A 72 12.01 17.91 0.86
CA ASN A 72 11.65 16.55 0.49
C ASN A 72 12.59 16.05 -0.62
N TRP A 73 13.44 15.07 -0.30
CA TRP A 73 14.13 14.26 -1.29
C TRP A 73 13.45 12.88 -1.35
N ASN A 74 12.87 12.54 -2.50
CA ASN A 74 12.40 11.18 -2.77
C ASN A 74 13.60 10.36 -3.26
N TYR A 75 14.06 9.40 -2.46
CA TYR A 75 15.09 8.47 -2.89
C TYR A 75 14.41 7.23 -3.51
N ARG A 76 14.65 7.00 -4.80
CA ARG A 76 14.31 5.73 -5.48
C ARG A 76 15.50 4.79 -5.30
N LEU A 77 15.38 3.80 -4.42
CA LEU A 77 16.34 2.69 -4.35
C LEU A 77 15.73 1.53 -5.15
N VAL A 78 16.24 1.31 -6.36
CA VAL A 78 15.91 0.11 -7.15
C VAL A 78 16.74 -1.03 -6.59
N GLY A 79 16.20 -1.72 -5.59
CA GLY A 79 16.80 -2.93 -5.03
C GLY A 79 16.29 -4.17 -5.77
N LEU A 80 17.10 -4.70 -6.69
CA LEU A 80 16.99 -6.08 -7.18
C LEU A 80 17.20 -7.04 -6.00
N LEU A 81 16.12 -7.58 -5.44
CA LEU A 81 16.21 -8.80 -4.64
C LEU A 81 15.88 -9.97 -5.57
N LYS A 82 16.93 -10.49 -6.23
CA LYS A 82 16.93 -11.88 -6.68
C LYS A 82 17.28 -12.75 -5.47
N SER A 83 16.38 -13.65 -5.11
CA SER A 83 16.74 -14.95 -4.53
C SER A 83 15.92 -16.01 -5.26
#